data_AF-A0A6N8BHY1-F1
#
_entry.id   AF-A0A6N8BHY1-F1
#
_cell.length_a   1.000
_cell.length_b   1.000
_cell.length_c   1.000
_cell.angle_alpha   90.00
_cell.angle_beta   90.00
_cell.angle_gamma   90.00
#
_symmetry.space_group_name_H-M   'P 1'
#
loop_
_entity.id
_entity.type
_entity.pdbx_description
1 polymer ?
#
loop_
_entity_poly.entity_id
_entity_poly.type
_entity_poly.pdbx_seq_one_letter_code
_entity_poly.pdbx_strand_id
1 'polypeptide(L)'
;MANNQYIGLYKDNPTAGATDGTRVSENSGAGATSPVSVTLNATNNEISSPIKLALRCEASYQTTGTTDISLVDSGTGNASKWALVLKDGTDTQPTQTDIDNATYGGAVSITDVIGTGNYIIWAIAKATDDEDPQNDESVDIQVTATIEATA
;
A
#
# COMPACT_ATOMS: atom_id res chain seq x y z
N MET A 1 10.67 8.48 -13.58
CA MET A 1 9.32 7.91 -13.45
C MET A 1 8.36 9.07 -13.29
N ALA A 2 7.21 9.07 -13.95
CA ALA A 2 6.28 10.19 -13.87
C ALA A 2 5.72 10.27 -12.44
N ASN A 3 5.93 11.39 -11.74
CA ASN A 3 5.22 11.69 -10.50
C ASN A 3 3.73 11.62 -10.81
N ASN A 4 3.01 10.67 -10.23
CA ASN A 4 1.56 10.59 -10.39
C ASN A 4 0.93 11.64 -9.47
N GLN A 5 1.01 12.92 -9.86
CA GLN A 5 0.62 14.09 -9.04
C GLN A 5 -0.86 14.10 -8.62
N TYR A 6 -1.69 13.21 -9.16
CA TYR A 6 -3.14 13.27 -9.02
C TYR A 6 -3.74 12.13 -8.21
N ILE A 7 -2.95 11.13 -7.81
CA ILE A 7 -3.35 10.06 -6.89
C ILE A 7 -2.24 9.84 -5.87
N GLY A 8 -2.61 9.81 -4.60
CA GLY A 8 -1.67 9.60 -3.49
C GLY A 8 -2.00 8.35 -2.68
N LEU A 9 -0.96 7.83 -2.03
CA LEU A 9 -1.07 6.81 -0.99
C LEU A 9 -1.06 7.48 0.39
N TYR A 10 -1.92 7.02 1.30
CA TYR A 10 -2.12 7.59 2.62
C TYR A 10 -2.05 6.49 3.70
N LYS A 11 -1.52 6.84 4.87
CA LYS A 11 -1.34 5.97 6.04
C LYS A 11 -1.89 6.62 7.32
N ASP A 12 -1.59 6.01 8.47
CA ASP A 12 -2.00 6.46 9.81
C ASP A 12 -3.52 6.35 10.05
N ASN A 13 -4.06 5.16 9.75
CA ASN A 13 -5.47 4.77 9.95
C ASN A 13 -6.49 5.64 9.18
N PRO A 14 -6.37 5.76 7.84
CA PRO A 14 -7.38 6.43 7.04
C PRO A 14 -8.76 5.77 7.19
N THR A 15 -9.82 6.56 7.09
CA THR A 15 -11.22 6.12 7.14
C THR A 15 -11.80 6.06 5.73
N ALA A 16 -12.50 4.97 5.37
CA ALA A 16 -13.07 4.80 4.04
C ALA A 16 -14.00 5.97 3.65
N GLY A 17 -13.81 6.49 2.43
CA GLY A 17 -14.58 7.62 1.90
C GLY A 17 -14.28 8.99 2.53
N ALA A 18 -13.50 9.05 3.62
CA ALA A 18 -13.07 10.31 4.22
C ALA A 18 -11.81 10.88 3.52
N THR A 19 -11.31 12.01 4.03
CA THR A 19 -10.08 12.65 3.56
C THR A 19 -8.98 12.73 4.63
N ASP A 20 -9.09 11.92 5.67
CA ASP A 20 -8.08 11.79 6.74
C ASP A 20 -6.88 10.94 6.29
N GLY A 21 -5.91 10.77 7.20
CA GLY A 21 -4.64 10.07 6.95
C GLY A 21 -3.49 10.99 6.55
N THR A 22 -2.27 10.47 6.66
CA THR A 22 -1.03 11.16 6.29
C THR A 22 -0.55 10.64 4.95
N ARG A 23 -0.21 11.55 4.01
CA ARG A 23 0.33 11.16 2.71
C ARG A 23 1.67 10.46 2.87
N VAL A 24 1.83 9.30 2.24
CA VAL A 24 3.09 8.57 2.18
C VAL A 24 4.05 9.33 1.27
N SER A 25 5.34 9.33 1.60
CA SER A 25 6.36 9.91 0.73
C SER A 25 6.54 9.08 -0.54
N GLU A 26 6.40 9.70 -1.71
CA GLU A 26 6.41 9.04 -3.02
C GLU A 26 7.79 9.00 -3.69
N ASN A 27 8.86 9.27 -2.93
CA ASN A 27 10.23 9.28 -3.43
C ASN A 27 11.06 8.24 -2.66
N SER A 28 11.66 7.30 -3.39
CA SER A 28 12.46 6.19 -2.86
C SER A 28 13.71 6.69 -2.11
N GLY A 29 14.10 6.01 -1.03
CA GLY A 29 15.40 6.16 -0.36
C GLY A 29 15.45 7.10 0.85
N ALA A 30 16.65 7.45 1.31
CA ALA A 30 16.96 8.15 2.57
C ALA A 30 16.37 9.58 2.75
N GLY A 31 15.53 10.03 1.81
CA GLY A 31 14.76 11.28 1.88
C GLY A 31 13.25 11.08 2.04
N ALA A 32 12.78 9.85 2.18
CA ALA A 32 11.38 9.53 2.49
C ALA A 32 11.02 10.05 3.89
N THR A 33 10.19 11.08 3.96
CA THR A 33 9.81 11.72 5.24
C THR A 33 8.64 11.04 5.93
N SER A 34 7.92 10.13 5.25
CA SER A 34 6.77 9.41 5.81
C SER A 34 6.54 8.07 5.08
N PRO A 35 7.48 7.11 5.19
CA PRO A 35 7.31 5.78 4.59
C PRO A 35 6.24 4.96 5.31
N VAL A 36 5.80 3.87 4.67
CA VAL A 36 5.09 2.77 5.34
C VAL A 36 6.15 1.89 6.00
N SER A 37 6.13 1.73 7.32
CA SER A 37 7.11 0.92 8.03
C SER A 37 6.45 0.02 9.06
N VAL A 38 7.06 -1.15 9.26
CA VAL A 38 6.68 -2.12 10.27
C VAL A 38 7.93 -2.80 10.80
N THR A 39 7.96 -3.07 12.10
CA THR A 39 9.03 -3.84 12.74
C THR A 39 8.47 -5.20 13.09
N LEU A 40 9.13 -6.26 12.63
CA LEU A 40 8.74 -7.65 12.85
C LEU A 40 9.86 -8.43 13.51
N ASN A 41 9.49 -9.42 14.32
CA ASN A 41 10.41 -10.35 14.92
C ASN A 41 10.71 -11.52 13.98
N ALA A 42 11.83 -11.41 13.26
CA ALA A 42 12.34 -12.44 12.36
C ALA A 42 12.53 -13.81 13.04
N THR A 43 12.99 -13.85 14.29
CA THR A 43 13.19 -15.10 15.05
C THR A 43 11.91 -15.93 15.20
N ASN A 44 10.74 -15.29 15.12
CA ASN A 44 9.45 -15.95 15.23
C ASN A 44 8.74 -16.16 13.89
N ASN A 45 9.40 -15.85 12.76
CA ASN A 45 8.77 -15.80 11.43
C ASN A 45 7.46 -14.97 11.45
N GLU A 46 7.50 -13.81 12.11
CA GLU A 46 6.31 -13.01 12.38
C GLU A 46 5.68 -12.45 11.10
N ILE A 47 4.35 -12.50 11.04
CA ILE A 47 3.53 -11.79 10.04
C ILE A 47 2.94 -10.57 10.74
N SER A 48 3.05 -9.41 10.11
CA SER A 48 2.54 -8.15 10.66
C SER A 48 1.03 -8.20 10.89
N SER A 49 0.56 -7.41 11.85
CA SER A 49 -0.83 -6.98 11.80
C SER A 49 -1.12 -6.25 10.47
N PRO A 50 -2.34 -6.35 9.90
CA PRO A 50 -2.70 -5.63 8.69
C PRO A 50 -2.48 -4.12 8.83
N ILE A 51 -1.69 -3.56 7.91
CA ILE A 51 -1.37 -2.14 7.83
C ILE A 51 -2.42 -1.48 6.94
N LYS A 52 -3.18 -0.55 7.50
CA LYS A 52 -4.23 0.15 6.78
C LYS A 52 -3.68 1.32 5.99
N LEU A 53 -3.94 1.33 4.69
CA LEU A 53 -3.56 2.38 3.76
C LEU A 53 -4.78 2.84 2.95
N ALA A 54 -4.66 3.98 2.27
CA ALA A 54 -5.68 4.44 1.33
C ALA A 54 -5.07 5.00 0.06
N LEU A 55 -5.73 4.76 -1.07
CA LEU A 55 -5.53 5.50 -2.30
C LEU A 55 -6.58 6.59 -2.41
N ARG A 56 -6.18 7.78 -2.84
CA ARG A 56 -7.09 8.90 -3.01
C ARG A 56 -6.58 9.85 -4.08
N CYS A 57 -7.47 10.26 -4.96
CA CYS A 57 -7.20 11.28 -5.96
C CYS A 57 -7.31 12.69 -5.39
N GLU A 58 -6.56 13.62 -5.99
CA GLU A 58 -6.68 15.04 -5.69
C GLU A 58 -8.06 15.58 -6.11
N ALA A 59 -8.44 16.73 -5.55
CA ALA A 59 -9.70 17.39 -5.88
C ALA A 59 -9.84 17.58 -7.41
N SER A 60 -11.04 17.31 -7.93
CA SER A 60 -11.38 17.37 -9.36
C SER A 60 -10.78 16.28 -10.25
N TYR A 61 -10.20 15.21 -9.68
CA TYR A 61 -9.67 14.07 -10.42
C TYR A 61 -10.25 12.74 -9.93
N GLN A 62 -10.29 11.76 -10.82
CA GLN A 62 -10.64 10.37 -10.50
C GLN A 62 -9.88 9.40 -11.40
N THR A 63 -9.79 8.13 -10.98
CA THR A 63 -9.31 7.07 -11.86
C THR A 63 -10.34 6.70 -12.92
N THR A 64 -9.87 6.23 -14.07
CA THR A 64 -10.70 5.63 -15.12
C THR A 64 -10.07 4.33 -15.59
N GLY A 65 -10.89 3.29 -15.77
CA GLY A 65 -10.41 1.93 -16.00
C GLY A 65 -9.79 1.29 -14.74
N THR A 66 -8.87 0.36 -14.94
CA THR A 66 -8.22 -0.38 -13.85
C THR A 66 -7.07 0.42 -13.23
N THR A 67 -6.98 0.37 -11.90
CA THR A 67 -5.82 0.85 -11.13
C THR A 67 -5.01 -0.35 -10.64
N ASP A 68 -3.76 -0.46 -11.06
CA ASP A 68 -2.86 -1.54 -10.67
C ASP A 68 -1.91 -1.06 -9.56
N ILE A 69 -1.74 -1.90 -8.53
CA ILE A 69 -0.83 -1.67 -7.41
C ILE A 69 0.19 -2.79 -7.38
N SER A 70 1.46 -2.44 -7.49
CA SER A 70 2.59 -3.37 -7.43
C SER A 70 3.51 -3.05 -6.25
N LEU A 71 4.11 -4.10 -5.70
CA LEU A 71 5.21 -3.99 -4.74
C LEU A 71 6.50 -4.04 -5.56
N VAL A 72 7.33 -3.00 -5.46
CA VAL A 72 8.59 -2.91 -6.20
C VAL A 72 9.75 -2.76 -5.24
N ASP A 73 10.82 -3.47 -5.53
CA ASP A 73 12.07 -3.35 -4.78
C ASP A 73 12.75 -2.03 -5.14
N SER A 74 12.89 -1.15 -4.15
CA SER A 74 13.75 0.04 -4.22
C SER A 74 15.14 -0.23 -3.62
N GLY A 75 15.39 -1.45 -3.11
CA GLY A 75 16.66 -1.87 -2.53
C GLY A 75 16.90 -3.38 -2.52
N THR A 76 17.01 -3.97 -1.32
CA THR A 76 17.55 -5.32 -1.04
C THR A 76 16.68 -6.53 -1.45
N GLY A 77 15.53 -6.34 -2.12
CA GLY A 77 14.77 -7.47 -2.69
C GLY A 77 13.66 -8.01 -1.79
N ASN A 78 13.06 -7.19 -0.93
CA ASN A 78 12.05 -7.63 0.05
C ASN A 78 10.60 -7.55 -0.44
N ALA A 79 10.31 -7.12 -1.66
CA ALA A 79 8.93 -7.05 -2.18
C ALA A 79 8.20 -8.40 -2.10
N SER A 80 8.94 -9.52 -2.22
CA SER A 80 8.43 -10.88 -2.04
C SER A 80 8.03 -11.25 -0.60
N LYS A 81 8.33 -10.38 0.37
CA LYS A 81 7.94 -10.49 1.79
C LYS A 81 6.74 -9.61 2.14
N TRP A 82 6.23 -8.84 1.19
CA TRP A 82 5.02 -8.05 1.34
C TRP A 82 3.88 -8.62 0.52
N ALA A 83 2.65 -8.42 0.98
CA ALA A 83 1.46 -8.72 0.23
C ALA A 83 0.44 -7.58 0.37
N LEU A 84 -0.39 -7.42 -0.66
CA LEU A 84 -1.51 -6.50 -0.67
C LEU A 84 -2.81 -7.30 -0.57
N VAL A 85 -3.72 -6.83 0.27
CA VAL A 85 -5.04 -7.43 0.48
C VAL A 85 -6.11 -6.37 0.24
N LEU A 86 -7.03 -6.64 -0.69
CA LEU A 86 -8.15 -5.76 -1.00
C LEU A 86 -9.40 -6.20 -0.23
N LYS A 87 -10.15 -5.22 0.27
CA LYS A 87 -11.47 -5.40 0.92
C LYS A 87 -12.48 -4.40 0.34
N ASP A 88 -12.46 -4.28 -0.98
CA ASP A 88 -13.36 -3.45 -1.80
C ASP A 88 -13.42 -1.98 -1.33
N GLY A 89 -12.27 -1.42 -0.97
CA GLY A 89 -12.16 -0.03 -0.51
C GLY A 89 -12.74 0.25 0.88
N THR A 90 -13.17 -0.78 1.63
CA THR A 90 -13.83 -0.63 2.94
C THR A 90 -12.89 -0.65 4.14
N ASP A 91 -13.36 -0.18 5.29
CA ASP A 91 -12.66 -0.28 6.58
C ASP A 91 -12.57 -1.70 7.15
N THR A 92 -13.12 -2.70 6.46
CA THR A 92 -13.08 -4.09 6.91
C THR A 92 -11.65 -4.61 6.95
N GLN A 93 -11.17 -5.01 8.12
CA GLN A 93 -9.84 -5.57 8.28
C GLN A 93 -9.73 -6.97 7.64
N PRO A 94 -8.59 -7.33 7.04
CA PRO A 94 -8.30 -8.70 6.62
C PRO A 94 -8.47 -9.69 7.78
N THR A 95 -9.17 -10.79 7.51
CA THR A 95 -9.26 -11.94 8.41
C THR A 95 -7.97 -12.78 8.34
N GLN A 96 -7.77 -13.72 9.27
CA GLN A 96 -6.65 -14.66 9.17
C GLN A 96 -6.66 -15.44 7.85
N THR A 97 -7.85 -15.86 7.38
CA THR A 97 -7.99 -16.53 6.08
C THR A 97 -7.56 -15.65 4.92
N ASP A 98 -7.83 -14.33 4.98
CA ASP A 98 -7.37 -13.39 3.95
C ASP A 98 -5.83 -13.28 3.96
N ILE A 99 -5.23 -13.25 5.16
CA ILE A 99 -3.77 -13.19 5.36
C ILE A 99 -3.08 -14.46 4.85
N ASP A 100 -3.62 -15.63 5.18
CA ASP A 100 -3.05 -16.93 4.79
C ASP A 100 -3.12 -17.16 3.27
N ASN A 101 -4.13 -16.59 2.60
CA ASN A 101 -4.31 -16.67 1.16
C ASN A 101 -3.65 -15.51 0.39
N ALA A 102 -3.02 -14.57 1.08
CA ALA A 102 -2.42 -13.41 0.43
C ALA A 102 -1.25 -13.81 -0.48
N THR A 103 -1.21 -13.24 -1.68
CA THR A 103 -0.12 -13.47 -2.64
C THR A 103 1.04 -12.53 -2.33
N TYR A 104 2.07 -13.04 -1.68
CA TYR A 104 3.30 -12.30 -1.39
C TYR A 104 4.08 -11.98 -2.68
N GLY A 105 4.58 -10.75 -2.80
CA GLY A 105 5.16 -10.18 -4.02
C GLY A 105 4.15 -9.97 -5.16
N GLY A 106 2.86 -10.25 -4.91
CA GLY A 106 1.81 -10.11 -5.91
C GLY A 106 1.39 -8.65 -6.11
N ALA A 107 1.03 -8.32 -7.35
CA ALA A 107 0.28 -7.11 -7.66
C ALA A 107 -1.22 -7.34 -7.45
N VAL A 108 -1.97 -6.27 -7.20
CA VAL A 108 -3.43 -6.27 -7.12
C VAL A 108 -4.01 -5.21 -8.04
N SER A 109 -5.23 -5.44 -8.51
CA SER A 109 -5.94 -4.52 -9.41
C SER A 109 -7.26 -4.10 -8.80
N ILE A 110 -7.55 -2.80 -8.83
CA ILE A 110 -8.81 -2.19 -8.41
C ILE A 110 -9.57 -1.78 -9.67
N THR A 111 -10.81 -2.25 -9.79
CA THR A 111 -11.71 -1.89 -10.90
C THR A 111 -12.69 -0.77 -10.54
N ASP A 112 -12.81 -0.46 -9.26
CA ASP A 112 -13.62 0.66 -8.79
C ASP A 112 -12.96 2.00 -9.12
N VAL A 113 -13.79 3.02 -9.32
CA VAL A 113 -13.31 4.40 -9.46
C VAL A 113 -12.82 4.90 -8.11
N ILE A 114 -11.56 5.33 -8.08
CA ILE A 114 -10.94 5.99 -6.93
C ILE A 114 -11.05 7.49 -7.17
N GLY A 115 -11.84 8.16 -6.35
CA GLY A 115 -12.06 9.61 -6.39
C GLY A 115 -11.36 10.33 -5.24
N THR A 116 -12.01 11.38 -4.75
CA THR A 116 -11.48 12.24 -3.68
C THR A 116 -11.68 11.68 -2.27
N GLY A 117 -12.34 10.53 -2.12
CA GLY A 117 -12.46 9.80 -0.85
C GLY A 117 -11.42 8.68 -0.77
N ASN A 118 -11.00 8.35 0.44
CA ASN A 118 -10.09 7.25 0.72
C ASN A 118 -10.66 5.91 0.23
N TYR A 119 -9.96 5.26 -0.70
CA TYR A 119 -10.17 3.85 -1.06
C TYR A 119 -9.20 2.98 -0.26
N ILE A 120 -9.72 2.21 0.69
CA ILE A 120 -8.87 1.46 1.62
C ILE A 120 -8.23 0.23 0.97
N ILE A 121 -6.92 0.09 1.19
CA ILE A 121 -6.15 -1.12 0.88
C ILE A 121 -5.37 -1.55 2.12
N TRP A 122 -5.02 -2.82 2.20
CA TRP A 122 -4.25 -3.36 3.32
C TRP A 122 -2.93 -3.93 2.83
N ALA A 123 -1.86 -3.65 3.56
CA ALA A 123 -0.57 -4.28 3.37
C ALA A 123 -0.26 -5.19 4.56
N ILE A 124 0.37 -6.32 4.29
CA ILE A 124 0.97 -7.19 5.30
C ILE A 124 2.41 -7.48 4.92
N ALA A 125 3.28 -7.60 5.91
CA ALA A 125 4.66 -7.99 5.74
C ALA A 125 4.94 -9.26 6.56
N LYS A 126 5.89 -10.07 6.12
CA LYS A 126 6.41 -11.19 6.90
C LYS A 126 7.92 -11.05 7.09
N ALA A 127 8.41 -11.46 8.23
CA ALA A 127 9.83 -11.70 8.45
C ALA A 127 10.12 -13.20 8.43
N THR A 128 11.34 -13.56 8.05
CA THR A 128 11.83 -14.94 8.05
C THR A 128 13.04 -15.09 8.96
N ASP A 129 13.22 -16.25 9.58
CA ASP A 129 14.28 -16.51 10.58
C ASP A 129 15.71 -16.52 10.04
N ASP A 130 15.88 -16.33 8.73
CA ASP A 130 17.15 -16.16 8.04
C ASP A 130 17.60 -14.68 7.90
N GLU A 131 16.91 -13.74 8.54
CA GLU A 131 17.28 -12.32 8.57
C GLU A 131 17.44 -11.75 9.98
N ASP A 132 18.40 -10.82 10.14
CA ASP A 132 18.50 -10.03 11.37
C ASP A 132 17.28 -9.11 11.51
N PRO A 133 16.75 -8.88 12.73
CA PRO A 133 15.67 -7.93 12.95
C PRO A 133 16.05 -6.53 12.46
N GLN A 134 15.30 -6.03 11.48
CA GLN A 134 15.51 -4.71 10.89
C GLN A 134 14.19 -4.13 10.39
N ASN A 135 14.14 -2.80 10.25
CA ASN A 135 13.05 -2.16 9.51
C ASN A 135 13.28 -2.40 8.02
N ASP A 136 12.24 -2.77 7.30
CA ASP A 136 12.30 -2.86 5.84
C ASP A 136 12.05 -1.47 5.23
N GLU A 137 13.09 -0.90 4.63
CA GLU A 137 13.05 0.38 3.90
C GLU A 137 13.22 0.17 2.39
N SER A 138 13.14 -1.08 1.92
CA SER A 138 13.53 -1.46 0.56
C SER A 138 12.37 -1.77 -0.39
N VAL A 139 11.14 -1.58 0.06
CA VAL A 139 9.92 -1.85 -0.69
C VAL A 139 9.14 -0.56 -0.92
N ASP A 140 8.89 -0.26 -2.19
CA ASP A 140 8.01 0.83 -2.60
C ASP A 140 6.66 0.23 -3.06
N ILE A 141 5.56 0.93 -2.75
CA ILE A 141 4.23 0.62 -3.28
C ILE A 141 4.01 1.51 -4.51
N GLN A 142 4.00 0.91 -5.69
CA GLN A 142 3.80 1.59 -6.96
C GLN A 142 2.33 1.51 -7.39
N VAL A 143 1.77 2.67 -7.77
CA VAL A 143 0.39 2.79 -8.26
C VAL A 143 0.41 3.23 -9.71
N THR A 144 -0.19 2.42 -10.58
CA THR A 144 -0.39 2.74 -12.01
C THR A 144 -1.88 2.88 -12.29
N ALA A 145 -2.29 4.07 -12.69
CA ALA A 145 -3.69 4.37 -12.99
C ALA A 145 -3.79 5.35 -14.17
N THR A 146 -4.90 5.27 -14.91
CA THR A 146 -5.29 6.35 -15.81
C THR A 146 -6.16 7.34 -15.03
N ILE A 147 -5.85 8.62 -15.14
CA ILE A 147 -6.54 9.70 -14.41
C ILE A 147 -7.30 10.58 -15.39
N GLU A 148 -8.54 10.94 -15.04
CA GLU A 148 -9.35 11.92 -15.74
C GLU A 148 -9.87 13.01 -14.80
N ALA A 149 -10.23 14.16 -15.36
CA ALA A 149 -10.89 15.22 -14.60
C ALA A 149 -12.37 14.86 -14.37
N THR A 150 -12.88 15.15 -13.17
CA THR A 150 -14.31 15.04 -12.89
C THR A 150 -15.05 16.21 -13.54
N ALA A 151 -16.18 15.94 -14.19
CA ALA A 151 -17.02 16.96 -14.84
C ALA A 151 -17.69 17.92 -13.85
#